data_AF-A0A9R0F7B3-F1
#
_entry.id   AF-A0A9R0F7B3-F1
#
_cell.length_a   1.000
_cell.length_b   1.000
_cell.length_c   1.000
_cell.angle_alpha   90.00
_cell.angle_beta   90.00
_cell.angle_gamma   90.00
#
_symmetry.space_group_name_H-M   'P 1'
#
loop_
_entity.id
_entity.type
_entity.pdbx_description
1 polymer ?
#
loop_
_entity_poly.entity_id
_entity_poly.type
_entity_poly.pdbx_seq_one_letter_code
_entity_poly.pdbx_strand_id
1 'polypeptide(L)'
;MSSEFRNETSVLRNYFRPGDVFILDRGFRDVIDELHSHGYKTYMPESLLEGKNQLTTEQANRSRCVTMCRWVVEVVNGRIKRDFKLFRQEYFNRASTHLMLDFNIACALLNKFHAPIADRLDAQQFLELAKTRLNTINHLGAYIQNENINRRRAIFLTIDAEHPHLDTFPRLTLYDLMTVALGSYQLKQARSYYGEHVRRNGKYEIELANDIEDDLPLILGMDKYLVRGQIKSRNVSSKVYYAYILVNRATSNSLADIAGYYCNCLVGNRTVGCCAHVMTILWYLSWARFRTVEPPAPFLDDIFYE
;
A
#
# COMPACT_ATOMS: atom_id res chain seq x y z
N MET A 1 -30.10 4.51 2.28
CA MET A 1 -29.75 4.91 3.66
C MET A 1 -30.96 4.70 4.58
N SER A 2 -30.80 4.62 5.91
CA SER A 2 -31.95 4.53 6.84
C SER A 2 -32.82 5.79 6.76
N SER A 3 -34.08 5.71 7.18
CA SER A 3 -35.00 6.85 7.30
C SER A 3 -34.39 8.03 8.09
N GLU A 4 -33.49 7.73 9.03
CA GLU A 4 -32.73 8.71 9.80
C GLU A 4 -31.97 9.70 8.92
N PHE A 5 -31.38 9.31 7.79
CA PHE A 5 -30.61 10.27 6.98
C PHE A 5 -31.45 11.12 6.04
N ARG A 6 -32.67 10.65 5.71
CA ARG A 6 -33.62 11.31 4.81
C ARG A 6 -34.50 12.33 5.52
N ASN A 7 -34.72 12.15 6.81
CA ASN A 7 -35.48 13.09 7.62
C ASN A 7 -34.56 14.21 8.12
N GLU A 8 -34.76 15.43 7.63
CA GLU A 8 -34.03 16.64 8.04
C GLU A 8 -34.08 16.89 9.56
N THR A 9 -35.15 16.44 10.21
CA THR A 9 -35.33 16.61 11.67
C THR A 9 -34.71 15.50 12.51
N SER A 10 -34.13 14.46 11.89
CA SER A 10 -33.55 13.37 12.65
C SER A 10 -32.31 13.80 13.44
N VAL A 11 -32.00 13.06 14.50
CA VAL A 11 -30.80 13.31 15.31
C VAL A 11 -29.53 13.18 14.46
N LEU A 12 -29.48 12.16 13.60
CA LEU A 12 -28.32 11.90 12.76
C LEU A 12 -28.13 12.99 11.70
N ARG A 13 -29.23 13.50 11.14
CA ARG A 13 -29.21 14.52 10.11
C ARG A 13 -28.83 15.91 10.65
N ASN A 14 -29.27 16.22 11.86
CA ASN A 14 -28.90 17.44 12.59
C ASN A 14 -27.47 17.41 13.13
N TYR A 15 -26.86 16.24 13.29
CA TYR A 15 -25.48 16.12 13.74
C TYR A 15 -24.48 16.62 12.69
N PHE A 16 -24.73 16.33 11.41
CA PHE A 16 -23.85 16.71 10.30
C PHE A 16 -24.24 18.05 9.69
N ARG A 17 -23.24 18.81 9.25
CA ARG A 17 -23.40 20.13 8.62
C ARG A 17 -23.05 20.07 7.13
N PRO A 18 -23.69 20.90 6.29
CA PRO A 18 -23.25 21.08 4.91
C PRO A 18 -21.75 21.40 4.86
N GLY A 19 -21.02 20.72 3.98
CA GLY A 19 -19.56 20.80 3.85
C GLY A 19 -18.77 19.76 4.66
N ASP A 20 -19.41 19.03 5.58
CA ASP A 20 -18.77 17.94 6.31
C ASP A 20 -18.24 16.85 5.36
N VAL A 21 -17.14 16.23 5.78
CA VAL A 21 -16.39 15.28 4.96
C VAL A 21 -16.68 13.84 5.40
N PHE A 22 -17.21 13.05 4.48
CA PHE A 22 -17.46 11.62 4.64
C PHE A 22 -16.37 10.81 3.96
N ILE A 23 -15.60 10.06 4.76
CA ILE A 23 -14.61 9.09 4.28
C ILE A 23 -15.24 7.71 4.29
N LEU A 24 -15.47 7.14 3.11
CA LEU A 24 -16.31 5.96 2.92
C LEU A 24 -15.52 4.74 2.44
N ASP A 25 -16.03 3.55 2.77
CA ASP A 25 -15.63 2.32 2.09
C ASP A 25 -16.26 2.24 0.70
N ARG A 26 -15.67 1.46 -0.21
CA ARG A 26 -16.22 1.21 -1.54
C ARG A 26 -17.62 0.58 -1.50
N GLY A 27 -17.95 -0.15 -0.44
CA GLY A 27 -19.30 -0.70 -0.23
C GLY A 27 -20.41 0.36 -0.11
N PHE A 28 -20.06 1.63 0.11
CA PHE A 28 -21.02 2.74 0.22
C PHE A 28 -21.16 3.55 -1.08
N ARG A 29 -20.70 3.03 -2.22
CA ARG A 29 -20.77 3.74 -3.50
C ARG A 29 -22.19 4.19 -3.87
N ASP A 30 -23.20 3.38 -3.54
CA ASP A 30 -24.59 3.59 -3.97
C ASP A 30 -25.28 4.73 -3.19
N VAL A 31 -24.63 5.29 -2.16
CA VAL A 31 -25.18 6.40 -1.34
C VAL A 31 -24.45 7.72 -1.55
N ILE A 32 -23.47 7.78 -2.46
CA ILE A 32 -22.65 8.97 -2.69
C ILE A 32 -23.49 10.14 -3.21
N ASP A 33 -24.34 9.90 -4.20
CA ASP A 33 -25.16 10.95 -4.80
C ASP A 33 -26.18 11.50 -3.78
N GLU A 34 -26.73 10.63 -2.93
CA GLU A 34 -27.58 11.03 -1.81
C GLU A 34 -26.80 11.89 -0.80
N LEU A 35 -25.55 11.58 -0.47
CA LEU A 35 -24.75 12.44 0.43
C LEU A 35 -24.38 13.79 -0.21
N HIS A 36 -24.15 13.83 -1.52
CA HIS A 36 -23.89 15.07 -2.24
C HIS A 36 -25.13 15.96 -2.35
N SER A 37 -26.31 15.40 -2.62
CA SER A 37 -27.58 16.17 -2.67
C SER A 37 -27.89 16.85 -1.34
N HIS A 38 -27.29 16.33 -0.28
CA HIS A 38 -27.39 16.80 1.08
C HIS A 38 -26.31 17.82 1.48
N GLY A 39 -25.44 18.21 0.55
CA GLY A 39 -24.40 19.22 0.76
C GLY A 39 -23.12 18.70 1.40
N TYR A 40 -22.94 17.39 1.56
CA TYR A 40 -21.72 16.81 2.12
C TYR A 40 -20.66 16.57 1.05
N LYS A 41 -19.39 16.47 1.47
CA LYS A 41 -18.28 16.04 0.62
C LYS A 41 -18.02 14.56 0.87
N THR A 42 -17.98 13.73 -0.17
CA THR A 42 -17.65 12.32 -0.02
C THR A 42 -16.33 11.96 -0.67
N TYR A 43 -15.60 11.05 -0.04
CA TYR A 43 -14.38 10.47 -0.60
C TYR A 43 -14.36 8.97 -0.34
N MET A 44 -14.09 8.20 -1.39
CA MET A 44 -13.90 6.75 -1.33
C MET A 44 -12.69 6.35 -2.19
N PRO A 45 -12.10 5.16 -1.96
CA PRO A 45 -11.06 4.66 -2.85
C PRO A 45 -11.62 4.45 -4.26
N GLU A 46 -10.88 4.90 -5.26
CA GLU A 46 -11.30 4.85 -6.66
C GLU A 46 -11.55 3.42 -7.15
N SER A 47 -12.47 3.32 -8.11
CA SER A 47 -12.80 2.10 -8.84
C SER A 47 -12.13 2.10 -10.21
N LEU A 48 -11.87 0.91 -10.74
CA LEU A 48 -11.45 0.80 -12.13
C LEU A 48 -12.61 1.18 -13.04
N LEU A 49 -12.29 1.96 -14.08
CA LEU A 49 -13.18 2.11 -15.23
C LEU A 49 -13.18 0.81 -16.03
N GLU A 50 -14.29 0.55 -16.72
CA GLU A 50 -14.44 -0.62 -17.58
C GLU A 50 -13.30 -0.69 -18.61
N GLY A 51 -12.78 -1.91 -18.84
CA GLY A 51 -11.66 -2.14 -19.74
C GLY A 51 -10.28 -1.67 -19.24
N LYS A 52 -10.18 -1.08 -18.03
CA LYS A 52 -8.90 -0.68 -17.43
C LYS A 52 -8.42 -1.73 -16.41
N ASN A 53 -7.10 -1.93 -16.36
CA ASN A 53 -6.45 -2.89 -15.47
C ASN A 53 -5.72 -2.22 -14.29
N GLN A 54 -5.57 -0.90 -14.32
CA GLN A 54 -4.85 -0.10 -13.33
C GLN A 54 -5.45 1.31 -13.22
N LEU A 55 -5.40 1.90 -12.03
CA LEU A 55 -5.79 3.29 -11.79
C LEU A 55 -4.75 4.27 -12.38
N THR A 56 -5.20 5.45 -12.80
CA THR A 56 -4.27 6.55 -13.12
C THR A 56 -3.47 6.97 -11.89
N THR A 57 -2.36 7.69 -12.07
CA THR A 57 -1.55 8.21 -10.96
C THR A 57 -2.39 9.04 -9.99
N GLU A 58 -3.20 9.96 -10.53
CA GLU A 58 -4.09 10.81 -9.74
C GLU A 58 -5.10 9.98 -8.95
N GLN A 59 -5.82 9.06 -9.62
CA GLN A 59 -6.79 8.18 -8.96
C GLN A 59 -6.15 7.33 -7.86
N ALA A 60 -4.98 6.77 -8.12
CA ALA A 60 -4.25 5.95 -7.16
C ALA A 60 -3.74 6.78 -5.96
N ASN A 61 -3.33 8.04 -6.19
CA ASN A 61 -2.95 8.97 -5.15
C ASN A 61 -4.15 9.39 -4.28
N ARG A 62 -5.28 9.80 -4.89
CA ARG A 62 -6.52 10.10 -4.17
C ARG A 62 -6.98 8.92 -3.32
N SER A 63 -6.97 7.73 -3.90
CA SER A 63 -7.27 6.48 -3.17
C SER A 63 -6.35 6.28 -1.97
N ARG A 64 -5.05 6.58 -2.10
CA ARG A 64 -4.12 6.48 -0.98
C ARG A 64 -4.47 7.46 0.14
N CYS A 65 -4.79 8.71 -0.17
CA CYS A 65 -5.21 9.70 0.83
C CYS A 65 -6.44 9.22 1.61
N VAL A 66 -7.44 8.68 0.92
CA VAL A 66 -8.63 8.08 1.57
C VAL A 66 -8.23 6.95 2.52
N THR A 67 -7.37 6.03 2.08
CA THR A 67 -6.89 4.93 2.96
C THR A 67 -6.02 5.41 4.12
N MET A 68 -5.30 6.54 4.00
CA MET A 68 -4.58 7.15 5.12
C MET A 68 -5.55 7.65 6.19
N CYS A 69 -6.61 8.35 5.79
CA CYS A 69 -7.63 8.83 6.73
C CYS A 69 -8.39 7.68 7.38
N ARG A 70 -8.78 6.66 6.60
CA ARG A 70 -9.44 5.46 7.13
C ARG A 70 -8.62 4.73 8.16
N TRP A 71 -7.31 4.70 8.00
CA TRP A 71 -6.42 3.96 8.90
C TRP A 71 -6.61 4.37 10.36
N VAL A 72 -6.89 5.66 10.65
CA VAL A 72 -7.16 6.14 12.02
C VAL A 72 -8.36 5.42 12.64
N VAL A 73 -9.45 5.29 11.88
CA VAL A 73 -10.66 4.57 12.30
C VAL A 73 -10.38 3.07 12.42
N GLU A 74 -9.63 2.49 11.48
CA GLU A 74 -9.26 1.08 11.49
C GLU A 74 -8.36 0.72 12.70
N VAL A 75 -7.53 1.64 13.19
CA VAL A 75 -6.73 1.44 14.41
C VAL A 75 -7.61 1.35 15.64
N VAL A 76 -8.61 2.22 15.78
CA VAL A 76 -9.58 2.17 16.90
C VAL A 76 -10.35 0.85 16.87
N ASN A 77 -10.92 0.51 15.71
CA ASN A 77 -11.63 -0.76 15.52
C ASN A 77 -10.72 -1.97 15.77
N GLY A 78 -9.45 -1.86 15.38
CA GLY A 78 -8.43 -2.88 15.63
C GLY A 78 -8.18 -3.11 17.11
N ARG A 79 -8.15 -2.06 17.95
CA ARG A 79 -8.04 -2.21 19.42
C ARG A 79 -9.22 -2.96 20.00
N ILE A 80 -10.43 -2.60 19.59
CA ILE A 80 -11.67 -3.26 20.04
C ILE A 80 -11.63 -4.76 19.71
N LYS A 81 -11.31 -5.12 18.45
CA LYS A 81 -11.22 -6.54 18.02
C LYS A 81 -10.04 -7.30 18.63
N ARG A 82 -8.96 -6.59 18.99
CA ARG A 82 -7.79 -7.19 19.62
C ARG A 82 -8.10 -7.58 21.06
N ASP A 83 -8.65 -6.64 21.83
CA ASP A 83 -8.76 -6.76 23.28
C ASP A 83 -10.07 -7.46 23.71
N PHE A 84 -11.12 -7.38 22.89
CA PHE A 84 -12.40 -8.02 23.16
C PHE A 84 -12.71 -9.06 22.08
N LYS A 85 -12.45 -10.33 22.40
CA LYS A 85 -12.69 -11.47 21.50
C LYS A 85 -14.13 -11.51 20.96
N LEU A 86 -15.08 -11.02 21.75
CA LEU A 86 -16.50 -10.90 21.38
C LEU A 86 -16.71 -10.18 20.04
N PHE A 87 -15.93 -9.14 19.73
CA PHE A 87 -16.06 -8.38 18.47
C PHE A 87 -15.16 -8.88 17.33
N ARG A 88 -14.35 -9.91 17.57
CA ARG A 88 -13.50 -10.53 16.53
C ARG A 88 -14.23 -11.63 15.77
N GLN A 89 -15.09 -12.36 16.47
CA GLN A 89 -15.84 -13.49 15.94
C GLN A 89 -17.20 -13.06 15.40
N GLU A 90 -17.88 -13.97 14.69
CA GLU A 90 -19.29 -13.77 14.34
C GLU A 90 -20.11 -13.58 15.62
N TYR A 91 -20.92 -12.52 15.64
CA TYR A 91 -21.68 -12.16 16.83
C TYR A 91 -22.84 -13.14 17.02
N PHE A 92 -22.98 -13.71 18.22
CA PHE A 92 -24.03 -14.68 18.48
C PHE A 92 -25.40 -14.01 18.46
N ASN A 93 -26.39 -14.64 17.81
CA ASN A 93 -27.76 -14.11 17.68
C ASN A 93 -28.42 -13.78 19.03
N ARG A 94 -28.09 -14.50 20.10
CA ARG A 94 -28.61 -14.19 21.46
C ARG A 94 -27.96 -12.96 22.08
N ALA A 95 -26.70 -12.68 21.76
CA ALA A 95 -25.98 -11.53 22.25
C ALA A 95 -26.29 -10.27 21.42
N SER A 96 -26.76 -10.41 20.18
CA SER A 96 -26.99 -9.28 19.26
C SER A 96 -27.95 -8.23 19.81
N THR A 97 -28.90 -8.64 20.68
CA THR A 97 -29.83 -7.74 21.38
C THR A 97 -29.12 -6.74 22.30
N HIS A 98 -27.89 -7.06 22.74
CA HIS A 98 -27.07 -6.22 23.61
C HIS A 98 -25.77 -5.76 22.93
N LEU A 99 -25.60 -5.99 21.62
CA LEU A 99 -24.38 -5.64 20.87
C LEU A 99 -23.90 -4.21 21.13
N MET A 100 -24.80 -3.24 21.06
CA MET A 100 -24.44 -1.83 21.26
C MET A 100 -24.10 -1.51 22.72
N LEU A 101 -24.73 -2.18 23.68
CA LEU A 101 -24.39 -2.05 25.09
C LEU A 101 -22.98 -2.62 25.35
N ASP A 102 -22.70 -3.82 24.85
CA ASP A 102 -21.40 -4.47 24.96
C ASP A 102 -20.32 -3.61 24.31
N PHE A 103 -20.60 -3.04 23.12
CA PHE A 103 -19.69 -2.15 22.42
C PHE A 103 -19.39 -0.88 23.22
N ASN A 104 -20.41 -0.27 23.82
CA ASN A 104 -20.25 0.92 24.66
C ASN A 104 -19.41 0.62 25.91
N ILE A 105 -19.66 -0.53 26.56
CA ILE A 105 -18.87 -0.98 27.72
C ILE A 105 -17.41 -1.18 27.31
N ALA A 106 -17.15 -1.87 26.21
CA ALA A 106 -15.79 -2.09 25.71
C ALA A 106 -15.06 -0.77 25.39
N CYS A 107 -15.74 0.17 24.73
CA CYS A 107 -15.20 1.51 24.47
C CYS A 107 -14.90 2.27 25.77
N ALA A 108 -15.78 2.20 26.77
CA ALA A 108 -15.56 2.83 28.08
C ALA A 108 -14.33 2.23 28.80
N LEU A 109 -14.18 0.91 28.77
CA LEU A 109 -13.01 0.22 29.32
C LEU A 109 -11.71 0.62 28.60
N LEU A 110 -11.73 0.68 27.25
CA LEU A 110 -10.57 1.18 26.49
C LEU A 110 -10.20 2.60 26.90
N ASN A 111 -11.18 3.50 26.96
CA ASN A 111 -10.94 4.90 27.32
C ASN A 111 -10.43 5.06 28.76
N LYS A 112 -10.84 4.18 29.68
CA LYS A 112 -10.42 4.23 31.08
C LYS A 112 -9.01 3.67 31.31
N PHE A 113 -8.66 2.57 30.64
CA PHE A 113 -7.48 1.77 30.98
C PHE A 113 -6.37 1.78 29.93
N HIS A 114 -6.66 2.12 28.67
CA HIS A 114 -5.63 2.15 27.62
C HIS A 114 -5.06 3.56 27.43
N ALA A 115 -3.78 3.60 27.07
CA ALA A 115 -3.17 4.84 26.60
C ALA A 115 -3.93 5.36 25.37
N PRO A 116 -4.21 6.68 25.28
CA PRO A 116 -4.79 7.29 24.10
C PRO A 116 -4.02 6.93 22.83
N ILE A 117 -4.71 6.86 21.69
CA ILE A 117 -4.03 6.79 20.40
C ILE A 117 -3.37 8.14 20.18
N ALA A 118 -2.05 8.15 20.17
CA ALA A 118 -1.27 9.32 19.82
C ALA A 118 -0.75 9.19 18.39
N ASP A 119 -0.55 10.33 17.76
CA ASP A 119 0.15 10.38 16.50
C ASP A 119 1.58 9.90 16.66
N ARG A 120 2.05 9.27 15.60
CA ARG A 120 3.44 8.89 15.42
C ARG A 120 4.30 10.15 15.20
N LEU A 121 5.54 10.14 15.68
CA LEU A 121 6.45 11.29 15.59
C LEU A 121 6.67 11.76 14.14
N ASP A 122 6.60 10.84 13.18
CA ASP A 122 6.79 11.03 11.74
C ASP A 122 5.49 11.38 10.98
N ALA A 123 4.34 11.51 11.67
CA ALA A 123 3.04 11.72 11.04
C ALA A 123 3.02 12.98 10.17
N GLN A 124 3.52 14.10 10.72
CA GLN A 124 3.52 15.38 10.03
C GLN A 124 4.39 15.32 8.76
N GLN A 125 5.56 14.69 8.83
CA GLN A 125 6.42 14.51 7.66
C GLN A 125 5.74 13.68 6.57
N PHE A 126 5.06 12.59 6.95
CA PHE A 126 4.33 11.78 5.98
C PHE A 126 3.15 12.52 5.34
N LEU A 127 2.47 13.39 6.08
CA LEU A 127 1.40 14.23 5.54
C LEU A 127 1.94 15.26 4.55
N GLU A 128 3.04 15.93 4.85
CA GLU A 128 3.66 16.89 3.91
C GLU A 128 4.18 16.19 2.64
N LEU A 129 4.78 15.01 2.77
CA LEU A 129 5.15 14.19 1.61
C LEU A 129 3.92 13.74 0.80
N ALA A 130 2.82 13.38 1.46
CA ALA A 130 1.59 13.02 0.76
C ALA A 130 1.03 14.20 -0.05
N LYS A 131 1.00 15.40 0.55
CA LYS A 131 0.50 16.63 -0.10
C LYS A 131 1.36 17.02 -1.30
N THR A 132 2.69 17.03 -1.14
CA THR A 132 3.62 17.39 -2.22
C THR A 132 3.54 16.42 -3.40
N ARG A 133 3.29 15.13 -3.14
CA ARG A 133 3.21 14.09 -4.18
C ARG A 133 1.82 13.88 -4.79
N LEU A 134 0.77 14.43 -4.18
CA LEU A 134 -0.63 14.17 -4.56
C LEU A 134 -0.89 14.36 -6.06
N ASN A 135 -0.36 15.44 -6.63
CA ASN A 135 -0.54 15.82 -8.03
C ASN A 135 0.70 15.53 -8.90
N THR A 136 1.68 14.79 -8.38
CA THR A 136 2.89 14.43 -9.13
C THR A 136 2.60 13.27 -10.07
N ILE A 137 3.04 13.41 -11.32
CA ILE A 137 2.96 12.35 -12.33
C ILE A 137 4.03 11.28 -12.05
N ASN A 138 3.67 10.01 -12.21
CA ASN A 138 4.64 8.92 -12.17
C ASN A 138 5.32 8.78 -13.54
N HIS A 139 6.43 9.49 -13.73
CA HIS A 139 7.18 9.48 -14.99
C HIS A 139 7.69 8.09 -15.36
N LEU A 140 8.15 7.29 -14.39
CA LEU A 140 8.54 5.90 -14.63
C LEU A 140 7.34 5.07 -15.09
N GLY A 141 6.19 5.21 -14.42
CA GLY A 141 4.96 4.52 -14.81
C GLY A 141 4.51 4.87 -16.22
N ALA A 142 4.56 6.15 -16.60
CA ALA A 142 4.26 6.60 -17.96
C ALA A 142 5.20 5.98 -18.99
N TYR A 143 6.51 5.98 -18.73
CA TYR A 143 7.51 5.36 -19.61
C TYR A 143 7.28 3.85 -19.78
N ILE A 144 7.11 3.11 -18.68
CA ILE A 144 6.89 1.65 -18.70
C ILE A 144 5.64 1.29 -19.53
N GLN A 145 4.59 2.11 -19.43
CA GLN A 145 3.34 1.91 -20.17
C GLN A 145 3.49 2.25 -21.65
N ASN A 146 4.05 3.42 -21.98
CA ASN A 146 4.21 3.90 -23.35
C ASN A 146 5.13 2.99 -24.17
N GLU A 147 6.25 2.57 -23.59
CA GLU A 147 7.24 1.71 -24.24
C GLU A 147 6.91 0.22 -24.18
N ASN A 148 5.79 -0.14 -23.52
CA ASN A 148 5.34 -1.51 -23.34
C ASN A 148 6.42 -2.42 -22.70
N ILE A 149 7.18 -1.90 -21.73
CA ILE A 149 8.34 -2.57 -21.13
C ILE A 149 7.96 -3.92 -20.50
N ASN A 150 6.73 -4.08 -20.01
CA ASN A 150 6.21 -5.36 -19.51
C ASN A 150 6.29 -6.50 -20.53
N ARG A 151 6.30 -6.20 -21.84
CA ARG A 151 6.38 -7.18 -22.93
C ARG A 151 7.83 -7.42 -23.40
N ARG A 152 8.74 -6.49 -23.13
CA ARG A 152 10.16 -6.58 -23.55
C ARG A 152 10.92 -7.44 -22.53
N ARG A 153 10.96 -8.76 -22.72
CA ARG A 153 11.71 -9.66 -21.82
C ARG A 153 13.21 -9.70 -22.11
N ALA A 154 13.59 -9.57 -23.38
CA ALA A 154 14.99 -9.69 -23.82
C ALA A 154 15.94 -8.63 -23.25
N ILE A 155 15.41 -7.48 -22.81
CA ILE A 155 16.22 -6.39 -22.23
C ILE A 155 16.57 -6.63 -20.75
N PHE A 156 16.04 -7.69 -20.14
CA PHE A 156 16.23 -7.98 -18.72
C PHE A 156 17.09 -9.23 -18.53
N LEU A 157 18.14 -9.08 -17.72
CA LEU A 157 18.95 -10.17 -17.22
C LEU A 157 18.43 -10.60 -15.84
N THR A 158 18.04 -11.86 -15.68
CA THR A 158 17.69 -12.42 -14.37
C THR A 158 18.96 -12.65 -13.56
N ILE A 159 19.01 -12.10 -12.35
CA ILE A 159 20.10 -12.26 -11.40
C ILE A 159 19.56 -12.63 -10.02
N ASP A 160 20.41 -13.28 -9.24
CA ASP A 160 20.17 -13.46 -7.81
C ASP A 160 20.49 -12.17 -7.03
N ALA A 161 19.91 -12.02 -5.84
CA ALA A 161 20.08 -10.83 -5.02
C ALA A 161 21.48 -10.63 -4.43
N GLU A 162 22.31 -11.68 -4.47
CA GLU A 162 23.73 -11.65 -4.08
C GLU A 162 24.66 -11.31 -5.25
N HIS A 163 24.11 -11.00 -6.44
CA HIS A 163 24.92 -10.69 -7.61
C HIS A 163 25.63 -9.32 -7.47
N PRO A 164 26.92 -9.19 -7.85
CA PRO A 164 27.71 -7.97 -7.64
C PRO A 164 27.13 -6.67 -8.22
N HIS A 165 26.36 -6.73 -9.30
CA HIS A 165 25.62 -5.58 -9.84
C HIS A 165 24.68 -4.90 -8.83
N LEU A 166 24.29 -5.59 -7.76
CA LEU A 166 23.44 -5.04 -6.71
C LEU A 166 24.25 -4.50 -5.52
N ASP A 167 25.57 -4.59 -5.52
CA ASP A 167 26.40 -4.02 -4.46
C ASP A 167 26.26 -2.49 -4.38
N THR A 168 25.93 -1.86 -5.51
CA THR A 168 25.66 -0.43 -5.62
C THR A 168 24.20 -0.07 -5.30
N PHE A 169 23.30 -1.04 -5.11
CA PHE A 169 21.92 -0.76 -4.72
C PHE A 169 21.90 -0.10 -3.33
N PRO A 170 21.19 1.03 -3.15
CA PRO A 170 21.30 1.84 -1.95
C PRO A 170 20.87 1.08 -0.70
N ARG A 171 21.67 1.21 0.37
CA ARG A 171 21.33 0.70 1.70
C ARG A 171 20.41 1.69 2.40
N LEU A 172 19.15 1.31 2.62
CA LEU A 172 18.14 2.16 3.22
C LEU A 172 17.86 1.74 4.66
N THR A 173 17.53 2.70 5.51
CA THR A 173 17.07 2.41 6.87
C THR A 173 15.59 1.99 6.86
N LEU A 174 15.11 1.40 7.96
CA LEU A 174 13.67 1.15 8.13
C LEU A 174 12.85 2.46 8.07
N TYR A 175 13.46 3.57 8.50
CA TYR A 175 12.84 4.88 8.43
C TYR A 175 12.65 5.36 6.98
N ASP A 176 13.67 5.18 6.14
CA ASP A 176 13.58 5.49 4.70
C ASP A 176 12.48 4.67 4.03
N LEU A 177 12.41 3.36 4.33
CA LEU A 177 11.35 2.48 3.82
C LEU A 177 9.96 2.91 4.30
N MET A 178 9.81 3.29 5.57
CA MET A 178 8.56 3.84 6.09
C MET A 178 8.19 5.16 5.40
N THR A 179 9.18 5.98 5.08
CA THR A 179 9.02 7.24 4.35
C THR A 179 8.55 6.99 2.92
N VAL A 180 9.08 5.97 2.23
CA VAL A 180 8.61 5.56 0.91
C VAL A 180 7.14 5.14 0.93
N ALA A 181 6.73 4.33 1.92
CA ALA A 181 5.35 3.84 2.00
C ALA A 181 4.36 4.82 2.65
N LEU A 182 4.87 5.89 3.27
CA LEU A 182 4.11 6.78 4.16
C LEU A 182 3.42 5.99 5.27
N GLY A 183 4.21 5.14 5.94
CA GLY A 183 3.79 4.31 7.06
C GLY A 183 4.28 2.86 6.99
N SER A 184 4.06 2.13 8.08
CA SER A 184 4.61 0.79 8.30
C SER A 184 3.84 -0.35 7.64
N TYR A 185 2.63 -0.12 7.12
CA TYR A 185 1.76 -1.21 6.68
C TYR A 185 2.36 -2.02 5.53
N GLN A 186 2.87 -1.35 4.49
CA GLN A 186 3.45 -2.03 3.33
C GLN A 186 4.72 -2.79 3.70
N LEU A 187 5.50 -2.26 4.65
CA LEU A 187 6.68 -2.91 5.20
C LEU A 187 6.32 -4.22 5.93
N LYS A 188 5.23 -4.23 6.70
CA LYS A 188 4.73 -5.47 7.34
C LYS A 188 4.31 -6.53 6.31
N GLN A 189 3.76 -6.10 5.17
CA GLN A 189 3.35 -7.00 4.08
C GLN A 189 4.55 -7.53 3.26
N ALA A 190 5.64 -6.77 3.17
CA ALA A 190 6.82 -7.11 2.38
C ALA A 190 7.37 -8.50 2.72
N ARG A 191 7.44 -8.85 4.01
CA ARG A 191 7.94 -10.16 4.45
C ARG A 191 7.10 -11.33 3.91
N SER A 192 5.78 -11.17 3.80
CA SER A 192 4.93 -12.23 3.23
C SER A 192 5.17 -12.43 1.74
N TYR A 193 5.29 -11.34 0.98
CA TYR A 193 5.61 -11.42 -0.44
C TYR A 193 7.02 -11.96 -0.70
N TYR A 194 7.99 -11.59 0.14
CA TYR A 194 9.33 -12.18 0.12
C TYR A 194 9.27 -13.69 0.31
N GLY A 195 8.52 -14.16 1.31
CA GLY A 195 8.33 -15.58 1.56
C GLY A 195 7.81 -16.33 0.33
N GLU A 196 6.77 -15.81 -0.31
CA GLU A 196 6.24 -16.39 -1.56
C GLU A 196 7.25 -16.36 -2.71
N HIS A 197 8.15 -15.38 -2.73
CA HIS A 197 9.18 -15.24 -3.75
C HIS A 197 10.27 -16.30 -3.60
N VAL A 198 10.80 -16.51 -2.39
CA VAL A 198 11.92 -17.44 -2.14
C VAL A 198 11.50 -18.91 -2.00
N ARG A 199 10.23 -19.19 -1.70
CA ARG A 199 9.73 -20.55 -1.40
C ARG A 199 9.94 -21.59 -2.50
N ARG A 200 10.19 -21.22 -3.75
CA ARG A 200 10.32 -22.19 -4.86
C ARG A 200 11.73 -22.71 -5.10
N ASN A 201 12.73 -21.86 -4.94
CA ASN A 201 14.12 -22.11 -5.34
C ASN A 201 15.14 -21.67 -4.27
N GLY A 202 14.66 -21.15 -3.13
CA GLY A 202 15.49 -20.61 -2.05
C GLY A 202 16.21 -19.31 -2.41
N LYS A 203 16.00 -18.77 -3.62
CA LYS A 203 16.70 -17.58 -4.12
C LYS A 203 15.72 -16.44 -4.35
N TYR A 204 16.18 -15.23 -4.11
CA TYR A 204 15.40 -14.03 -4.40
C TYR A 204 15.82 -13.50 -5.77
N GLU A 205 15.12 -13.93 -6.81
CA GLU A 205 15.42 -13.55 -8.18
C GLU A 205 14.86 -12.17 -8.51
N ILE A 206 15.67 -11.36 -9.17
CA ILE A 206 15.26 -10.08 -9.75
C ILE A 206 15.82 -9.96 -11.16
N GLU A 207 15.36 -8.96 -11.89
CA GLU A 207 15.70 -8.71 -13.27
C GLU A 207 16.32 -7.32 -13.40
N LEU A 208 17.51 -7.22 -13.99
CA LEU A 208 18.16 -5.94 -14.28
C LEU A 208 18.10 -5.63 -15.76
N ALA A 209 17.74 -4.40 -16.08
CA ALA A 209 18.05 -3.80 -17.38
C ALA A 209 19.26 -2.86 -17.20
N ASN A 210 20.40 -3.29 -17.74
CA ASN A 210 21.67 -2.56 -17.67
C ASN A 210 21.81 -1.53 -18.80
N ASP A 211 21.22 -1.82 -19.96
CA ASP A 211 21.22 -0.96 -21.14
C ASP A 211 19.90 -0.20 -21.18
N ILE A 212 19.81 0.80 -20.32
CA ILE A 212 18.88 1.89 -20.54
C ILE A 212 19.47 2.67 -21.73
N GLU A 213 18.97 2.41 -22.94
CA GLU A 213 19.41 3.08 -24.17
C GLU A 213 19.45 4.61 -23.98
N ASP A 214 20.39 5.28 -24.65
CA ASP A 214 20.50 6.76 -24.67
C ASP A 214 19.19 7.46 -25.11
N ASP A 215 18.29 6.71 -25.77
CA ASP A 215 16.97 7.13 -26.25
C ASP A 215 15.87 7.12 -25.17
N LEU A 216 16.18 6.84 -23.90
CA LEU A 216 15.21 7.11 -22.84
C LEU A 216 14.85 8.60 -22.81
N PRO A 217 13.58 8.97 -22.57
CA PRO A 217 13.24 10.38 -22.40
C PRO A 217 14.14 10.97 -21.31
N LEU A 218 14.76 12.14 -21.58
CA LEU A 218 15.66 12.87 -20.66
C LEU A 218 15.14 12.92 -19.20
N ILE A 219 13.82 12.84 -19.04
CA ILE A 219 13.07 12.73 -17.79
C ILE A 219 13.60 11.62 -16.85
N LEU A 220 14.15 10.52 -17.39
CA LEU A 220 14.66 9.39 -16.60
C LEU A 220 16.18 9.43 -16.39
N GLY A 221 16.95 10.21 -17.16
CA GLY A 221 18.38 10.51 -16.92
C GLY A 221 19.37 9.40 -17.32
N MET A 222 20.58 9.80 -17.72
CA MET A 222 21.60 8.93 -18.32
C MET A 222 22.48 8.14 -17.32
N ASP A 223 22.27 8.29 -16.00
CA ASP A 223 23.09 7.63 -14.96
C ASP A 223 22.25 6.77 -14.01
N LYS A 224 21.34 5.99 -14.59
CA LYS A 224 20.42 5.13 -13.83
C LYS A 224 20.42 3.71 -14.36
N TYR A 225 19.88 2.79 -13.58
CA TYR A 225 19.58 1.43 -14.00
C TYR A 225 18.20 1.04 -13.48
N LEU A 226 17.58 0.06 -14.15
CA LEU A 226 16.21 -0.34 -13.87
C LEU A 226 16.20 -1.75 -13.28
N VAL A 227 15.68 -1.84 -12.06
CA VAL A 227 15.39 -3.11 -11.39
C VAL A 227 13.94 -3.47 -11.65
N ARG A 228 13.68 -4.71 -12.08
CA ARG A 228 12.36 -5.30 -12.16
C ARG A 228 12.29 -6.52 -11.24
N GLY A 229 11.19 -6.68 -10.53
CA GLY A 229 10.87 -7.91 -9.80
C GLY A 229 9.52 -8.46 -10.24
N GLN A 230 9.44 -9.79 -10.31
CA GLN A 230 8.22 -10.52 -10.62
C GLN A 230 7.58 -10.99 -9.32
N ILE A 231 6.47 -10.37 -8.92
CA ILE A 231 5.82 -10.64 -7.64
C ILE A 231 4.50 -11.37 -7.88
N LYS A 232 4.39 -12.59 -7.38
CA LYS A 232 3.16 -13.38 -7.46
C LYS A 232 2.05 -12.72 -6.63
N SER A 233 0.83 -12.76 -7.15
CA SER A 233 -0.36 -12.30 -6.44
C SER A 233 -0.76 -13.31 -5.36
N ARG A 234 -0.92 -12.83 -4.13
CA ARG A 234 -1.42 -13.62 -3.00
C ARG A 234 -2.91 -13.96 -3.12
N ASN A 235 -3.64 -13.21 -3.94
CA ASN A 235 -5.09 -13.31 -4.07
C ASN A 235 -5.52 -14.08 -5.33
N VAL A 236 -4.61 -14.28 -6.29
CA VAL A 236 -4.90 -14.91 -7.59
C VAL A 236 -3.68 -15.70 -8.03
N SER A 237 -3.78 -17.02 -8.02
CA SER A 237 -2.64 -17.94 -8.21
C SER A 237 -1.89 -17.75 -9.53
N SER A 238 -2.58 -17.39 -10.61
CA SER A 238 -2.01 -17.21 -11.96
C SER A 238 -1.44 -15.82 -12.23
N LYS A 239 -1.67 -14.85 -11.34
CA LYS A 239 -1.36 -13.45 -11.60
C LYS A 239 0.03 -13.09 -11.06
N VAL A 240 0.87 -12.53 -11.92
CA VAL A 240 2.18 -11.98 -11.58
C VAL A 240 2.17 -10.48 -11.85
N TYR A 241 2.69 -9.72 -10.90
CA TYR A 241 2.89 -8.29 -11.02
C TYR A 241 4.37 -7.99 -11.30
N TYR A 242 4.63 -7.05 -12.21
CA TYR A 242 5.94 -6.47 -12.41
C TYR A 242 6.05 -5.21 -11.57
N ALA A 243 7.02 -5.17 -10.68
CA ALA A 243 7.39 -3.99 -9.91
C ALA A 243 8.77 -3.51 -10.36
N TYR A 244 8.90 -2.21 -10.54
CA TYR A 244 10.04 -1.53 -11.13
C TYR A 244 10.58 -0.50 -10.14
N ILE A 245 11.91 -0.42 -10.06
CA ILE A 245 12.64 0.59 -9.30
C ILE A 245 13.70 1.17 -10.22
N LEU A 246 13.66 2.48 -10.39
CA LEU A 246 14.70 3.23 -11.07
C LEU A 246 15.69 3.74 -10.02
N VAL A 247 16.96 3.39 -10.20
CA VAL A 247 18.02 3.63 -9.21
C VAL A 247 19.15 4.43 -9.86
N ASN A 248 19.64 5.45 -9.14
CA ASN A 248 20.84 6.18 -9.56
C ASN A 248 22.07 5.28 -9.42
N ARG A 249 22.97 5.28 -10.41
CA ARG A 249 24.20 4.47 -10.35
C ARG A 249 25.17 5.00 -9.31
N ALA A 250 25.31 6.32 -9.22
CA ALA A 250 26.01 6.96 -8.12
C ALA A 250 25.19 6.80 -6.82
N THR A 251 25.64 5.91 -5.94
CA THR A 251 24.97 5.64 -4.67
C THR A 251 25.50 6.53 -3.56
N SER A 252 24.59 7.22 -2.88
CA SER A 252 24.84 7.94 -1.62
C SER A 252 24.40 7.13 -0.39
N ASN A 253 23.94 5.89 -0.60
CA ASN A 253 23.25 5.07 0.40
C ASN A 253 22.11 5.83 1.09
N SER A 254 21.30 6.52 0.29
CA SER A 254 20.19 7.31 0.80
C SER A 254 18.92 7.10 -0.03
N LEU A 255 17.79 7.54 0.52
CA LEU A 255 16.52 7.50 -0.20
C LEU A 255 16.55 8.29 -1.52
N ALA A 256 17.43 9.28 -1.66
CA ALA A 256 17.58 10.07 -2.88
C ALA A 256 18.08 9.24 -4.08
N ASP A 257 18.71 8.08 -3.83
CA ASP A 257 19.19 7.18 -4.87
C ASP A 257 18.04 6.41 -5.55
N ILE A 258 16.87 6.36 -4.92
CA ILE A 258 15.65 5.80 -5.50
C ILE A 258 14.94 6.89 -6.32
N ALA A 259 15.28 6.96 -7.60
CA ALA A 259 14.76 7.98 -8.52
C ALA A 259 13.27 7.80 -8.85
N GLY A 260 12.74 6.58 -8.77
CA GLY A 260 11.32 6.33 -9.01
C GLY A 260 10.93 4.87 -8.87
N TYR A 261 9.63 4.62 -8.76
CA TYR A 261 9.08 3.27 -8.74
C TYR A 261 7.72 3.19 -9.42
N TYR A 262 7.42 2.01 -9.95
CA TYR A 262 6.15 1.70 -10.59
C TYR A 262 5.82 0.23 -10.37
N CYS A 263 4.55 -0.12 -10.29
CA CYS A 263 4.11 -1.50 -10.37
C CYS A 263 2.85 -1.60 -11.20
N ASN A 264 2.69 -2.65 -12.00
CA ASN A 264 1.50 -2.87 -12.81
C ASN A 264 0.27 -3.40 -12.03
N CYS A 265 0.30 -3.36 -10.68
CA CYS A 265 -0.87 -3.70 -9.87
C CYS A 265 -1.89 -2.55 -9.84
N LEU A 266 -3.10 -2.82 -9.37
CA LEU A 266 -4.23 -1.86 -9.37
C LEU A 266 -3.86 -0.43 -8.95
N VAL A 267 -3.09 -0.29 -7.87
CA VAL A 267 -2.70 0.99 -7.26
C VAL A 267 -1.22 1.32 -7.46
N GLY A 268 -0.50 0.52 -8.24
CA GLY A 268 0.97 0.56 -8.34
C GLY A 268 1.52 1.76 -9.12
N ASN A 269 0.65 2.58 -9.72
CA ASN A 269 1.03 3.81 -10.41
C ASN A 269 1.12 5.03 -9.48
N ARG A 270 0.74 4.90 -8.20
CA ARG A 270 0.76 6.02 -7.24
C ARG A 270 2.17 6.52 -6.94
N THR A 271 2.28 7.82 -6.67
CA THR A 271 3.46 8.50 -6.10
C THR A 271 3.30 8.79 -4.60
N VAL A 272 2.06 8.86 -4.11
CA VAL A 272 1.76 8.92 -2.67
C VAL A 272 1.89 7.51 -2.09
N GLY A 273 3.02 7.25 -1.41
CA GLY A 273 3.35 5.91 -0.93
C GLY A 273 3.71 4.93 -2.06
N CYS A 274 3.88 3.65 -1.75
CA CYS A 274 4.12 2.59 -2.75
C CYS A 274 3.29 1.33 -2.41
N CYS A 275 3.03 0.44 -3.37
CA CYS A 275 2.35 -0.83 -3.08
C CYS A 275 3.27 -1.83 -2.36
N ALA A 276 2.71 -2.92 -1.84
CA ALA A 276 3.47 -3.98 -1.17
C ALA A 276 4.50 -4.63 -2.11
N HIS A 277 4.21 -4.75 -3.40
CA HIS A 277 5.15 -5.35 -4.38
C HIS A 277 6.44 -4.52 -4.51
N VAL A 278 6.31 -3.20 -4.70
CA VAL A 278 7.46 -2.27 -4.72
C VAL A 278 8.18 -2.31 -3.38
N MET A 279 7.44 -2.25 -2.27
CA MET A 279 8.03 -2.29 -0.94
C MET A 279 8.81 -3.57 -0.68
N THR A 280 8.37 -4.71 -1.23
CA THR A 280 9.07 -5.99 -1.07
C THR A 280 10.45 -5.95 -1.68
N ILE A 281 10.57 -5.44 -2.92
CA ILE A 281 11.86 -5.31 -3.59
C ILE A 281 12.76 -4.30 -2.87
N LEU A 282 12.23 -3.11 -2.54
CA LEU A 282 12.99 -2.10 -1.80
C LEU A 282 13.47 -2.65 -0.45
N TRP A 283 12.58 -3.18 0.37
CA TRP A 283 12.90 -3.71 1.68
C TRP A 283 13.96 -4.82 1.61
N TYR A 284 13.81 -5.77 0.68
CA TYR A 284 14.75 -6.88 0.59
C TYR A 284 16.13 -6.42 0.12
N LEU A 285 16.21 -5.71 -1.00
CA LEU A 285 17.49 -5.32 -1.62
C LEU A 285 18.23 -4.23 -0.82
N SER A 286 17.52 -3.32 -0.15
CA SER A 286 18.17 -2.21 0.57
C SER A 286 18.46 -2.51 2.05
N TRP A 287 17.78 -3.48 2.66
CA TRP A 287 17.83 -3.69 4.10
C TRP A 287 17.87 -5.15 4.53
N ALA A 288 16.98 -5.98 3.99
CA ALA A 288 16.74 -7.32 4.53
C ALA A 288 17.85 -8.31 4.18
N ARG A 289 18.39 -8.29 2.94
CA ARG A 289 19.45 -9.22 2.51
C ARG A 289 20.75 -9.10 3.31
N PHE A 290 21.00 -7.96 3.95
CA PHE A 290 22.16 -7.74 4.82
C PHE A 290 21.96 -8.28 6.24
N ARG A 291 20.89 -9.05 6.46
CA ARG A 291 20.48 -9.60 7.75
C ARG A 291 19.99 -11.04 7.56
N THR A 292 19.97 -11.80 8.64
CA THR A 292 19.33 -13.12 8.63
C THR A 292 17.81 -12.93 8.59
N VAL A 293 17.18 -13.29 7.48
CA VAL A 293 15.73 -13.12 7.27
C VAL A 293 15.11 -14.43 6.82
N GLU A 294 14.34 -15.02 7.73
CA GLU A 294 13.58 -16.23 7.43
C GLU A 294 12.21 -15.90 6.80
N PRO A 295 11.78 -16.68 5.78
CA PRO A 295 10.43 -16.58 5.26
C PRO A 295 9.41 -16.83 6.39
N PRO A 296 8.22 -16.21 6.34
CA PRO A 296 7.21 -16.43 7.36
C PRO A 296 6.67 -17.86 7.31
N ALA A 297 6.44 -18.43 8.50
CA ALA A 297 5.90 -19.77 8.74
C ALA A 297 6.62 -20.88 7.94
N PRO A 298 7.96 -21.02 8.07
CA PRO A 298 8.71 -22.03 7.34
C PRO A 298 8.29 -23.44 7.76
N PHE A 299 7.88 -23.62 9.02
CA PHE A 299 7.39 -24.89 9.56
C PHE A 299 6.13 -25.44 8.87
N LEU A 300 5.39 -24.62 8.10
CA LEU A 300 4.22 -25.08 7.34
C LEU A 300 4.59 -25.68 5.99
N ASP A 301 5.80 -25.43 5.49
CA ASP A 301 6.20 -25.87 4.17
C ASP A 301 6.31 -27.41 4.13
N ASP A 302 6.68 -28.06 5.24
CA ASP A 302 6.81 -29.52 5.34
C ASP A 302 5.51 -30.26 5.70
N ILE A 303 4.42 -29.56 6.02
CA ILE A 303 3.18 -30.18 6.54
C ILE A 303 2.31 -30.80 5.45
N PHE A 304 2.44 -30.35 4.20
CA PHE A 304 1.61 -30.82 3.08
C PHE A 304 2.33 -31.81 2.15
N TYR A 305 3.45 -32.38 2.60
CA TYR A 305 4.23 -33.38 1.85
C TYR A 305 4.01 -34.83 2.34
N GLU A 306 2.99 -35.09 3.16
CA GLU A 306 2.45 -36.43 3.43
C GLU A 306 1.25 -36.77 2.52
#